data_AF-A0A2V8AZW0-F1
#
_entry.id   AF-A0A2V8AZW0-F1
#
_cell.length_a   1.000
_cell.length_b   1.000
_cell.length_c   1.000
_cell.angle_alpha   90.00
_cell.angle_beta   90.00
_cell.angle_gamma   90.00
#
_symmetry.space_group_name_H-M   'P 1'
#
loop_
_entity.id
_entity.type
_entity.pdbx_description
1 polymer ?
#
loop_
_entity_poly.entity_id
_entity_poly.type
_entity_poly.pdbx_seq_one_letter_code
_entity_poly.pdbx_strand_id
1 'polypeptide(L)'
;MHTRRAPLIVAALFAATAVSLVAAPPATVWWGQWGQNPQHQGTVPVVGQTGSRILANVVYDPFTDKEQNGPYAAGDLLVHYQTPLISGNDVFMEFKTGQFSNIKNWQVQTWGERKFSWVNGQLVKQWEFTGDWKPVPFSPDKDGPGWEPVYHGALTTAALYVPGFGGTLLKLDRATGAVLARINPFATIDPNTYAVGPLSADKFGNIYYNVMQLDGSAKDPWLVDVPQSWLVKVTAADVPKAVAWSTLVPGSPTATDQCTFRYAIADLPWPVLNANGTPAPTPTITCGSQRPPVNTAPALGPDGTIYDISRASLDDYYGYVIAINRDLTPKWVSSMRNRFHDGCGTPFLPASGTPGGCRAGAPANVSPPDGMPGSGRVLDDSTSAPVVAPDGSVYYGAYTRYNYAQGHLMRWSSAGQYLDTAAPWGGFQFGWDTTPAIFPFTTATGAQTFAVITKENHYGDVGSYCNDATICPPDRTATHPAYPEEYFMSSLTPDLSVNWRFQNTNPLSCTRNADGTLSCTSDHPRFFEWCVNAPAVDVNGTVFSNSEDGNLYEIDRNGNLVNIVFTQLAIGAAYTPLSIGPDGRVYTQNDGRMFVIGF
;
A
#
# COMPACT_ATOMS: atom_id res chain seq x y z
N MET A 1 16.34 80.38 32.09
CA MET A 1 15.04 80.30 32.79
C MET A 1 14.41 78.95 32.44
N HIS A 2 14.27 78.07 33.43
CA HIS A 2 13.80 76.69 33.26
C HIS A 2 12.29 76.61 33.10
N THR A 3 11.82 75.99 32.01
CA THR A 3 10.41 75.60 31.81
C THR A 3 10.27 74.09 31.96
N ARG A 4 9.63 73.66 33.06
CA ARG A 4 9.20 72.28 33.30
C ARG A 4 7.87 72.00 32.59
N ARG A 5 7.78 70.83 31.95
CA ARG A 5 6.58 70.24 31.35
C ARG A 5 5.75 69.51 32.41
N ALA A 6 4.43 69.48 32.23
CA ALA A 6 3.50 68.50 32.80
C ALA A 6 2.59 67.96 31.67
N PRO A 7 2.14 66.68 31.72
CA PRO A 7 1.70 65.95 30.53
C PRO A 7 0.17 66.00 30.31
N LEU A 8 -0.24 65.99 29.04
CA LEU A 8 -1.64 65.75 28.62
C LEU A 8 -1.89 64.24 28.46
N ILE A 9 -2.94 63.76 29.13
CA ILE A 9 -3.52 62.43 28.93
C ILE A 9 -4.55 62.55 27.80
N VAL A 10 -4.36 61.78 26.72
CA VAL A 10 -5.35 61.63 25.64
C VAL A 10 -5.91 60.20 25.72
N ALA A 11 -7.19 60.08 26.05
CA ALA A 11 -7.92 58.83 26.01
C ALA A 11 -8.34 58.53 24.57
N ALA A 12 -7.85 57.43 24.00
CA ALA A 12 -8.26 56.95 22.69
C ALA A 12 -9.44 55.96 22.83
N LEU A 13 -10.59 56.31 22.26
CA LEU A 13 -11.72 55.39 22.07
C LEU A 13 -11.34 54.35 21.00
N PHE A 14 -11.26 53.08 21.37
CA PHE A 14 -11.20 51.98 20.41
C PHE A 14 -12.62 51.55 20.03
N ALA A 15 -13.00 51.78 18.77
CA ALA A 15 -14.19 51.18 18.17
C ALA A 15 -13.89 49.71 17.86
N ALA A 16 -14.53 48.78 18.58
CA ALA A 16 -14.44 47.36 18.31
C ALA A 16 -15.33 46.99 17.12
N THR A 17 -14.74 46.83 15.93
CA THR A 17 -15.38 46.16 14.80
C THR A 17 -15.38 44.65 15.06
N ALA A 18 -16.55 44.09 15.34
CA ALA A 18 -16.76 42.66 15.39
C ALA A 18 -16.53 42.06 13.99
N VAL A 19 -15.38 41.41 13.79
CA VAL A 19 -15.14 40.57 12.62
C VAL A 19 -15.83 39.24 12.90
N SER A 20 -17.01 39.05 12.30
CA SER A 20 -17.65 37.73 12.25
C SER A 20 -16.72 36.78 11.49
N LEU A 21 -16.07 35.87 12.21
CA LEU A 21 -15.38 34.72 11.63
C LEU A 21 -16.45 33.85 10.95
N VAL A 22 -16.65 34.07 9.65
CA VAL A 22 -17.41 33.15 8.82
C VAL A 22 -16.60 31.86 8.78
N ALA A 23 -17.08 30.81 9.44
CA ALA A 23 -16.49 29.50 9.34
C ALA A 23 -16.40 29.13 7.85
N ALA A 24 -15.21 28.75 7.39
CA ALA A 24 -15.07 28.19 6.05
C ALA A 24 -16.05 27.02 5.92
N PRO A 25 -16.76 26.87 4.79
CA PRO A 25 -17.62 25.72 4.58
C PRO A 25 -16.79 24.43 4.79
N PRO A 26 -17.38 23.37 5.36
CA PRO A 26 -16.67 22.11 5.53
C PRO A 26 -16.04 21.70 4.20
N ALA A 27 -14.77 21.28 4.24
CA ALA A 27 -14.12 20.76 3.05
C ALA A 27 -14.97 19.62 2.48
N THR A 28 -15.33 19.71 1.21
CA THR A 28 -16.04 18.64 0.52
C THR A 28 -15.16 17.40 0.54
N VAL A 29 -15.65 16.29 1.08
CA VAL A 29 -14.90 15.02 1.07
C VAL A 29 -14.59 14.65 -0.36
N TRP A 30 -13.32 14.31 -0.56
CA TRP A 30 -12.73 13.99 -1.84
C TRP A 30 -11.82 12.78 -1.65
N TRP A 31 -12.01 11.75 -2.45
CA TRP A 31 -11.15 10.57 -2.48
C TRP A 31 -10.67 10.36 -3.91
N GLY A 32 -9.64 11.10 -4.30
CA GLY A 32 -9.27 11.20 -5.72
C GLY A 32 -8.19 10.23 -6.18
N GLN A 33 -7.58 9.47 -5.28
CA GLN A 33 -6.40 8.67 -5.57
C GLN A 33 -6.17 7.62 -4.47
N TRP A 34 -5.10 6.83 -4.63
CA TRP A 34 -4.63 5.88 -3.63
C TRP A 34 -4.50 6.53 -2.25
N GLY A 35 -4.94 5.86 -1.19
CA GLY A 35 -4.83 6.38 0.18
C GLY A 35 -5.54 7.72 0.42
N GLN A 36 -6.61 8.02 -0.31
CA GLN A 36 -7.48 9.20 -0.16
C GLN A 36 -6.91 10.53 -0.66
N ASN A 37 -5.71 10.90 -0.24
CA ASN A 37 -5.12 12.23 -0.47
C ASN A 37 -3.64 12.16 -0.87
N PRO A 38 -2.97 13.29 -1.19
CA PRO A 38 -1.56 13.30 -1.57
C PRO A 38 -0.62 12.67 -0.53
N GLN A 39 -1.00 12.65 0.74
CA GLN A 39 -0.21 12.06 1.83
C GLN A 39 -0.54 10.59 2.11
N HIS A 40 -1.50 10.00 1.39
CA HIS A 40 -2.00 8.64 1.55
C HIS A 40 -2.59 8.32 2.94
N GLN A 41 -3.33 9.25 3.55
CA GLN A 41 -3.77 9.12 4.95
C GLN A 41 -5.04 8.28 5.16
N GLY A 42 -5.81 7.94 4.11
CA GLY A 42 -6.96 7.03 4.22
C GLY A 42 -8.11 7.49 5.13
N THR A 43 -8.12 8.75 5.59
CA THR A 43 -9.11 9.26 6.56
C THR A 43 -9.94 10.39 5.96
N VAL A 44 -11.25 10.41 6.27
CA VAL A 44 -12.18 11.46 5.82
C VAL A 44 -12.81 12.22 7.00
N PRO A 45 -13.15 13.52 6.83
CA PRO A 45 -13.76 14.35 7.87
C PRO A 45 -15.30 14.20 7.95
N VAL A 46 -15.85 13.05 7.57
CA VAL A 46 -17.28 12.73 7.69
C VAL A 46 -17.47 11.42 8.42
N VAL A 47 -18.66 11.23 8.97
CA VAL A 47 -19.05 9.98 9.63
C VAL A 47 -19.43 8.97 8.56
N GLY A 48 -18.90 7.75 8.65
CA GLY A 48 -19.31 6.65 7.77
C GLY A 48 -20.74 6.21 8.11
N GLN A 49 -21.52 5.81 7.11
CA GLN A 49 -22.88 5.30 7.31
C GLN A 49 -22.82 3.86 7.86
N THR A 50 -22.65 3.74 9.18
CA THR A 50 -22.56 2.46 9.91
C THR A 50 -23.90 1.72 10.02
N GLY A 51 -23.93 0.39 10.01
CA GLY A 51 -25.19 -0.36 10.24
C GLY A 51 -26.08 -0.50 9.00
N SER A 52 -25.47 -0.42 7.82
CA SER A 52 -26.11 -0.16 6.53
C SER A 52 -26.41 -1.42 5.69
N ARG A 53 -27.14 -1.23 4.58
CA ARG A 53 -27.41 -2.27 3.57
C ARG A 53 -26.57 -2.05 2.31
N ILE A 54 -26.47 -3.08 1.46
CA ILE A 54 -25.91 -2.93 0.12
C ILE A 54 -26.88 -2.09 -0.72
N LEU A 55 -26.42 -0.91 -1.17
CA LEU A 55 -27.15 0.01 -2.05
C LEU A 55 -26.85 -0.24 -3.53
N ALA A 56 -25.64 -0.72 -3.84
CA ALA A 56 -25.21 -1.07 -5.18
C ALA A 56 -24.19 -2.22 -5.15
N ASN A 57 -24.18 -3.02 -6.20
CA ASN A 57 -23.22 -4.09 -6.48
C ASN A 57 -22.89 -4.01 -7.97
N VAL A 58 -21.65 -3.66 -8.30
CA VAL A 58 -21.19 -3.41 -9.66
C VAL A 58 -20.02 -4.32 -9.97
N VAL A 59 -20.17 -5.20 -10.96
CA VAL A 59 -19.05 -6.00 -11.49
C VAL A 59 -18.14 -5.10 -12.32
N TYR A 60 -16.88 -5.00 -11.94
CA TYR A 60 -15.84 -4.34 -12.72
C TYR A 60 -14.85 -5.35 -13.31
N ASP A 61 -14.67 -6.51 -12.68
CA ASP A 61 -13.88 -7.61 -13.20
C ASP A 61 -14.79 -8.81 -13.51
N PRO A 62 -15.04 -9.13 -14.78
CA PRO A 62 -15.85 -10.27 -15.17
C PRO A 62 -15.05 -11.59 -15.22
N PHE A 63 -13.77 -11.60 -14.85
CA PHE A 63 -12.87 -12.73 -15.01
C PHE A 63 -12.52 -13.45 -13.71
N THR A 64 -13.00 -13.00 -12.55
CA THR A 64 -12.60 -13.57 -11.24
C THR A 64 -12.78 -15.07 -11.13
N ASP A 65 -13.91 -15.60 -11.62
CA ASP A 65 -14.15 -17.05 -11.73
C ASP A 65 -13.03 -17.77 -12.49
N LYS A 66 -12.53 -17.19 -13.59
CA LYS A 66 -11.44 -17.79 -14.39
C LYS A 66 -10.07 -17.54 -13.77
N GLU A 67 -9.88 -16.42 -13.09
CA GLU A 67 -8.64 -16.07 -12.39
C GLU A 67 -8.40 -17.06 -11.27
N GLN A 68 -9.38 -17.29 -10.39
CA GLN A 68 -9.28 -18.20 -9.25
C GLN A 68 -9.17 -19.67 -9.65
N ASN A 69 -9.93 -20.10 -10.66
CA ASN A 69 -9.91 -21.48 -11.15
C ASN A 69 -8.79 -21.74 -12.18
N GLY A 70 -8.05 -20.70 -12.55
CA GLY A 70 -6.97 -20.79 -13.54
C GLY A 70 -5.77 -21.57 -13.00
N PRO A 71 -4.95 -22.15 -13.89
CA PRO A 71 -3.66 -22.68 -13.47
C PRO A 71 -2.83 -21.55 -12.82
N TYR A 72 -2.04 -21.90 -11.80
CA TYR A 72 -1.18 -21.01 -11.00
C TYR A 72 -1.87 -20.13 -9.94
N ALA A 73 -3.20 -20.06 -9.92
CA ALA A 73 -3.93 -19.27 -8.92
C ALA A 73 -4.19 -20.04 -7.61
N ALA A 74 -4.22 -21.38 -7.65
CA ALA A 74 -4.48 -22.23 -6.48
C ALA A 74 -5.80 -21.93 -5.73
N GLY A 75 -6.77 -21.27 -6.37
CA GLY A 75 -8.02 -20.81 -5.76
C GLY A 75 -8.01 -19.34 -5.33
N ASP A 76 -6.85 -18.68 -5.34
CA ASP A 76 -6.67 -17.30 -4.90
C ASP A 76 -6.99 -16.29 -6.02
N LEU A 77 -7.44 -15.10 -5.63
CA LEU A 77 -7.63 -13.97 -6.54
C LEU A 77 -6.41 -13.04 -6.51
N LEU A 78 -5.38 -13.40 -7.29
CA LEU A 78 -4.07 -12.73 -7.33
C LEU A 78 -4.07 -11.44 -8.19
N VAL A 79 -4.90 -10.47 -7.81
CA VAL A 79 -5.12 -9.23 -8.59
C VAL A 79 -5.10 -8.00 -7.69
N HIS A 80 -4.47 -6.93 -8.17
CA HIS A 80 -4.52 -5.61 -7.54
C HIS A 80 -5.56 -4.70 -8.18
N TYR A 81 -6.48 -4.15 -7.37
CA TYR A 81 -7.54 -3.28 -7.86
C TYR A 81 -7.37 -1.81 -7.49
N GLN A 82 -7.94 -0.94 -8.33
CA GLN A 82 -8.09 0.49 -8.08
C GLN A 82 -8.88 0.77 -6.81
N THR A 83 -8.52 1.82 -6.08
CA THR A 83 -9.42 2.38 -5.04
C THR A 83 -10.58 3.12 -5.70
N PRO A 84 -11.85 2.91 -5.32
CA PRO A 84 -12.96 3.67 -5.89
C PRO A 84 -12.76 5.17 -5.64
N LEU A 85 -12.72 5.97 -6.72
CA LEU A 85 -12.44 7.40 -6.63
C LEU A 85 -13.76 8.18 -6.51
N ILE A 86 -13.86 9.06 -5.51
CA ILE A 86 -15.11 9.73 -5.15
C ILE A 86 -14.96 11.25 -5.23
N SER A 87 -15.93 11.88 -5.91
CA SER A 87 -16.07 13.33 -5.97
C SER A 87 -17.54 13.73 -5.94
N GLY A 88 -18.03 14.23 -4.81
CA GLY A 88 -19.44 14.60 -4.69
C GLY A 88 -20.32 13.36 -4.88
N ASN A 89 -21.23 13.41 -5.85
CA ASN A 89 -22.11 12.29 -6.21
C ASN A 89 -21.49 11.31 -7.23
N ASP A 90 -20.29 11.60 -7.72
CA ASP A 90 -19.64 10.84 -8.78
C ASP A 90 -18.65 9.83 -8.20
N VAL A 91 -18.64 8.64 -8.80
CA VAL A 91 -17.78 7.50 -8.47
C VAL A 91 -17.05 7.08 -9.75
N PHE A 92 -15.74 6.93 -9.70
CA PHE A 92 -14.92 6.44 -10.80
C PHE A 92 -14.26 5.13 -10.38
N MET A 93 -14.41 4.12 -11.21
CA MET A 93 -13.91 2.80 -10.92
C MET A 93 -13.40 2.17 -12.20
N GLU A 94 -12.24 1.53 -12.10
CA GLU A 94 -11.71 0.76 -13.22
C GLU A 94 -12.69 -0.35 -13.65
N PHE A 95 -12.44 -0.93 -14.82
CA PHE A 95 -13.05 -2.20 -15.20
C PHE A 95 -12.13 -2.99 -16.14
N LYS A 96 -12.30 -4.31 -16.14
CA LYS A 96 -11.67 -5.24 -17.08
C LYS A 96 -12.64 -5.71 -18.16
N THR A 97 -12.10 -5.94 -19.35
CA THR A 97 -12.81 -6.54 -20.49
C THR A 97 -11.82 -7.24 -21.43
N GLY A 98 -12.29 -7.71 -22.57
CA GLY A 98 -11.48 -8.42 -23.56
C GLY A 98 -11.41 -9.92 -23.28
N GLN A 99 -10.22 -10.49 -23.28
CA GLN A 99 -9.99 -11.92 -23.07
C GLN A 99 -9.09 -12.14 -21.86
N PHE A 100 -9.46 -13.13 -21.04
CA PHE A 100 -8.59 -13.69 -20.01
C PHE A 100 -8.24 -15.13 -20.38
N SER A 101 -6.94 -15.45 -20.38
CA SER A 101 -6.46 -16.82 -20.61
C SER A 101 -5.92 -17.48 -19.35
N ASN A 102 -5.02 -16.81 -18.63
CA ASN A 102 -4.44 -17.20 -17.35
C ASN A 102 -3.60 -16.03 -16.82
N ILE A 103 -3.20 -16.10 -15.55
CA ILE A 103 -2.44 -15.03 -14.88
C ILE A 103 -1.08 -14.75 -15.54
N LYS A 104 -0.42 -15.73 -16.18
CA LYS A 104 0.86 -15.48 -16.86
C LYS A 104 0.73 -14.62 -18.12
N ASN A 105 -0.49 -14.43 -18.61
CA ASN A 105 -0.80 -13.73 -19.84
C ASN A 105 -1.81 -12.59 -19.62
N TRP A 106 -1.87 -12.00 -18.42
CA TRP A 106 -2.84 -10.95 -18.10
C TRP A 106 -2.84 -9.79 -19.10
N GLN A 107 -1.74 -9.52 -19.81
CA GLN A 107 -1.61 -8.43 -20.78
C GLN A 107 -2.60 -8.52 -21.95
N VAL A 108 -3.22 -9.68 -22.19
CA VAL A 108 -4.26 -9.84 -23.22
C VAL A 108 -5.60 -9.22 -22.82
N GLN A 109 -5.79 -8.92 -21.53
CA GLN A 109 -6.96 -8.22 -21.03
C GLN A 109 -6.93 -6.73 -21.42
N THR A 110 -8.04 -6.04 -21.20
CA THR A 110 -8.18 -4.60 -21.45
C THR A 110 -8.76 -3.93 -20.23
N TRP A 111 -8.14 -2.83 -19.80
CA TRP A 111 -8.57 -2.01 -18.67
C TRP A 111 -9.16 -0.70 -19.16
N GLY A 112 -10.02 -0.10 -18.35
CA GLY A 112 -10.62 1.19 -18.61
C GLY A 112 -11.22 1.79 -17.36
N GLU A 113 -11.91 2.91 -17.52
CA GLU A 113 -12.58 3.64 -16.44
C GLU A 113 -14.07 3.77 -16.70
N ARG A 114 -14.87 3.67 -15.64
CA ARG A 114 -16.30 3.99 -15.67
C ARG A 114 -16.59 5.07 -14.66
N LYS A 115 -17.38 6.05 -15.09
CA LYS A 115 -18.04 6.97 -14.17
C LYS A 115 -19.44 6.47 -13.86
N PHE A 116 -19.78 6.50 -12.58
CA PHE A 116 -21.13 6.40 -12.07
C PHE A 116 -21.51 7.69 -11.34
N SER A 117 -22.81 7.95 -11.27
CA SER A 117 -23.36 9.05 -10.47
C SER A 117 -24.59 8.58 -9.72
N TRP A 118 -24.77 9.07 -8.49
CA TRP A 118 -26.01 8.88 -7.77
C TRP A 118 -27.13 9.74 -8.38
N VAL A 119 -28.13 9.08 -8.98
CA VAL A 119 -29.31 9.70 -9.57
C VAL A 119 -30.54 9.08 -8.92
N ASN A 120 -31.36 9.89 -8.24
CA ASN A 120 -32.58 9.45 -7.55
C ASN A 120 -32.36 8.24 -6.61
N GLY A 121 -31.23 8.23 -5.89
CA GLY A 121 -30.90 7.15 -4.94
C GLY A 121 -30.40 5.85 -5.60
N GLN A 122 -30.07 5.85 -6.88
CA GLN A 122 -29.43 4.72 -7.58
C GLN A 122 -28.07 5.12 -8.14
N LEU A 123 -27.11 4.20 -8.11
CA LEU A 123 -25.80 4.39 -8.73
C LEU A 123 -25.89 4.05 -10.22
N VAL A 124 -25.87 5.07 -11.08
CA VAL A 124 -26.10 4.92 -12.52
C VAL A 124 -24.81 5.18 -13.30
N LYS A 125 -24.43 4.25 -14.19
CA LYS A 125 -23.30 4.45 -15.11
C LYS A 125 -23.58 5.63 -16.04
N GLN A 126 -22.66 6.58 -16.09
CA GLN A 126 -22.76 7.78 -16.94
C GLN A 126 -21.99 7.61 -18.24
N TRP A 127 -20.75 7.12 -18.15
CA TRP A 127 -19.88 6.87 -19.30
C TRP A 127 -18.88 5.77 -18.99
N GLU A 128 -18.23 5.30 -20.06
CA GLU A 128 -17.18 4.28 -20.03
C GLU A 128 -16.08 4.70 -21.00
N PHE A 129 -14.83 4.57 -20.58
CA PHE A 129 -13.64 4.79 -21.37
C PHE A 129 -12.81 3.49 -21.40
N THR A 130 -12.48 2.98 -22.57
CA THR A 130 -11.59 1.83 -22.74
C THR A 130 -10.17 2.31 -23.03
N GLY A 131 -9.22 1.94 -22.17
CA GLY A 131 -7.82 2.32 -22.29
C GLY A 131 -6.99 1.37 -23.16
N ASP A 132 -5.75 1.78 -23.41
CA ASP A 132 -4.74 0.97 -24.11
C ASP A 132 -3.57 0.56 -23.21
N TRP A 133 -3.65 0.86 -21.91
CA TRP A 133 -2.64 0.48 -20.94
C TRP A 133 -2.42 -1.05 -20.94
N LYS A 134 -1.17 -1.41 -20.67
CA LYS A 134 -0.75 -2.79 -20.47
C LYS A 134 0.11 -2.87 -19.21
N PRO A 135 -0.13 -3.86 -18.34
CA PRO A 135 0.74 -4.13 -17.21
C PRO A 135 2.11 -4.62 -17.70
N VAL A 136 3.09 -4.55 -16.81
CA VAL A 136 4.35 -5.29 -16.96
C VAL A 136 4.08 -6.81 -17.07
N PRO A 137 4.97 -7.58 -17.72
CA PRO A 137 4.79 -9.02 -17.86
C PRO A 137 4.89 -9.77 -16.52
N PHE A 138 4.19 -10.91 -16.43
CA PHE A 138 4.25 -11.83 -15.29
C PHE A 138 5.67 -12.32 -15.00
N SER A 139 6.00 -12.44 -13.71
CA SER A 139 7.20 -13.10 -13.22
C SER A 139 6.84 -14.36 -12.42
N PRO A 140 7.38 -15.55 -12.76
CA PRO A 140 7.21 -16.75 -11.94
C PRO A 140 7.97 -16.69 -10.62
N ASP A 141 9.00 -15.83 -10.55
CA ASP A 141 9.89 -15.63 -9.41
C ASP A 141 9.70 -14.22 -8.81
N LYS A 142 10.21 -13.97 -7.60
CA LYS A 142 9.93 -12.74 -6.83
C LYS A 142 10.65 -11.46 -7.29
N ASP A 143 11.33 -11.50 -8.44
CA ASP A 143 12.08 -10.34 -8.98
C ASP A 143 11.24 -9.48 -9.94
N GLY A 144 9.98 -9.86 -10.15
CA GLY A 144 8.88 -9.09 -10.75
C GLY A 144 7.55 -9.49 -10.12
N PRO A 145 6.40 -8.99 -10.65
CA PRO A 145 5.09 -9.30 -10.08
C PRO A 145 4.62 -10.69 -10.52
N GLY A 146 4.27 -11.52 -9.55
CA GLY A 146 3.48 -12.74 -9.73
C GLY A 146 1.97 -12.48 -9.68
N TRP A 147 1.55 -11.32 -9.15
CA TRP A 147 0.17 -10.89 -8.97
C TRP A 147 -0.17 -9.75 -9.94
N GLU A 148 -1.39 -9.71 -10.47
CA GLU A 148 -1.74 -8.80 -11.57
C GLU A 148 -1.54 -7.33 -11.17
N PRO A 149 -0.70 -6.55 -11.86
CA PRO A 149 -0.38 -5.17 -11.47
C PRO A 149 -1.58 -4.22 -11.49
N VAL A 150 -1.56 -3.21 -10.62
CA VAL A 150 -2.66 -2.27 -10.45
C VAL A 150 -2.78 -1.31 -11.64
N TYR A 151 -3.96 -1.23 -12.24
CA TYR A 151 -4.39 -0.08 -13.05
C TYR A 151 -5.10 0.91 -12.13
N HIS A 152 -4.62 2.16 -12.06
CA HIS A 152 -5.20 3.12 -11.12
C HIS A 152 -5.17 4.55 -11.66
N GLY A 153 -6.34 5.17 -11.80
CA GLY A 153 -6.47 6.58 -12.16
C GLY A 153 -6.20 7.55 -11.00
N ALA A 154 -5.92 8.82 -11.33
CA ALA A 154 -5.91 9.92 -10.36
C ALA A 154 -6.90 11.00 -10.80
N LEU A 155 -7.85 11.29 -9.92
CA LEU A 155 -8.85 12.32 -10.10
C LEU A 155 -8.33 13.66 -9.58
N THR A 156 -8.37 14.67 -10.44
CA THR A 156 -8.15 16.07 -10.07
C THR A 156 -9.45 16.86 -10.21
N THR A 157 -9.44 18.11 -9.78
CA THR A 157 -10.57 19.01 -10.04
C THR A 157 -10.82 19.20 -11.54
N ALA A 158 -9.77 19.16 -12.36
CA ALA A 158 -9.84 19.44 -13.80
C ALA A 158 -10.16 18.22 -14.67
N ALA A 159 -9.58 17.06 -14.36
CA ALA A 159 -9.63 15.87 -15.22
C ALA A 159 -9.44 14.58 -14.40
N LEU A 160 -9.80 13.44 -15.00
CA LEU A 160 -9.32 12.13 -14.57
C LEU A 160 -8.09 11.77 -15.42
N TYR A 161 -6.98 11.43 -14.78
CA TYR A 161 -5.78 10.92 -15.45
C TYR A 161 -5.71 9.42 -15.25
N VAL A 162 -5.44 8.67 -16.32
CA VAL A 162 -5.27 7.22 -16.27
C VAL A 162 -3.97 6.83 -16.95
N PRO A 163 -3.33 5.71 -16.55
CA PRO A 163 -2.15 5.25 -17.26
C PRO A 163 -2.54 4.81 -18.69
N GLY A 164 -1.60 5.00 -19.62
CA GLY A 164 -1.73 4.63 -21.03
C GLY A 164 -0.55 3.80 -21.49
N PHE A 165 -0.63 3.26 -22.70
CA PHE A 165 0.45 2.45 -23.30
C PHE A 165 1.79 3.21 -23.34
N GLY A 166 2.92 2.50 -23.15
CA GLY A 166 4.26 3.06 -23.28
C GLY A 166 4.69 4.03 -22.18
N GLY A 167 4.18 3.87 -20.95
CA GLY A 167 4.47 4.78 -19.82
C GLY A 167 3.86 6.17 -19.97
N THR A 168 2.87 6.33 -20.84
CA THR A 168 2.14 7.59 -21.06
C THR A 168 0.96 7.74 -20.10
N LEU A 169 0.36 8.93 -20.03
CA LEU A 169 -0.95 9.13 -19.41
C LEU A 169 -2.00 9.51 -20.45
N LEU A 170 -3.25 9.17 -20.18
CA LEU A 170 -4.42 9.70 -20.87
C LEU A 170 -5.19 10.62 -19.91
N LYS A 171 -5.47 11.83 -20.37
CA LYS A 171 -6.30 12.81 -19.67
C LYS A 171 -7.73 12.71 -20.18
N LEU A 172 -8.67 12.45 -19.30
CA LEU A 172 -10.08 12.25 -19.59
C LEU A 172 -10.91 13.41 -19.04
N ASP A 173 -11.88 13.85 -19.82
CA ASP A 173 -12.93 14.76 -19.36
C ASP A 173 -13.81 14.06 -18.33
N ARG A 174 -13.97 14.67 -17.15
CA ARG A 174 -14.70 14.06 -16.02
C ARG A 174 -16.20 13.90 -16.30
N ALA A 175 -16.77 14.75 -17.14
CA ALA A 175 -18.20 14.75 -17.40
C ALA A 175 -18.58 13.72 -18.47
N THR A 176 -17.72 13.54 -19.48
CA THR A 176 -18.05 12.79 -20.70
C THR A 176 -17.20 11.54 -20.93
N GLY A 177 -16.06 11.40 -20.26
CA GLY A 177 -15.08 10.33 -20.51
C GLY A 177 -14.27 10.52 -21.79
N ALA A 178 -14.43 11.65 -22.48
CA ALA A 178 -13.69 11.95 -23.70
C ALA A 178 -12.18 12.10 -23.43
N VAL A 179 -11.34 11.52 -24.30
CA VAL A 179 -9.89 11.71 -24.24
C VAL A 179 -9.56 13.13 -24.66
N LEU A 180 -9.05 13.92 -23.71
CA LEU A 180 -8.62 15.29 -23.93
C LEU A 180 -7.17 15.36 -24.44
N ALA A 181 -6.31 14.48 -23.94
CA ALA A 181 -4.90 14.42 -24.33
C ALA A 181 -4.28 13.05 -24.04
N ARG A 182 -3.26 12.68 -24.82
CA ARG A 182 -2.21 11.74 -24.42
C ARG A 182 -0.97 12.54 -24.03
N ILE A 183 -0.45 12.27 -22.84
CA ILE A 183 0.73 12.94 -22.30
C ILE A 183 1.88 11.94 -22.36
N ASN A 184 2.82 12.16 -23.27
CA ASN A 184 4.00 11.33 -23.43
C ASN A 184 5.23 12.05 -22.85
N PRO A 185 5.84 11.55 -21.77
CA PRO A 185 7.07 12.13 -21.22
C PRO A 185 8.33 11.76 -22.03
N PHE A 186 8.23 10.89 -23.04
CA PHE A 186 9.35 10.33 -23.79
C PHE A 186 9.34 10.76 -25.27
N ALA A 187 10.47 10.52 -25.95
CA ALA A 187 10.61 10.83 -27.38
C ALA A 187 9.67 10.00 -28.27
N THR A 188 9.45 8.74 -27.90
CA THR A 188 8.57 7.78 -28.60
C THR A 188 7.78 6.96 -27.58
N ILE A 189 6.67 6.37 -28.01
CA ILE A 189 5.92 5.40 -27.21
C ILE A 189 6.53 4.02 -27.46
N ASP A 190 7.20 3.46 -26.47
CA ASP A 190 7.88 2.17 -26.54
C ASP A 190 7.03 1.07 -25.89
N PRO A 191 6.74 -0.05 -26.59
CA PRO A 191 5.96 -1.16 -26.04
C PRO A 191 6.57 -1.82 -24.79
N ASN A 192 7.85 -1.65 -24.52
CA ASN A 192 8.54 -2.17 -23.33
C ASN A 192 8.64 -1.15 -22.21
N THR A 193 7.96 0.01 -22.31
CA THR A 193 7.91 1.03 -21.27
C THR A 193 6.52 1.04 -20.61
N TYR A 194 6.48 0.98 -19.29
CA TYR A 194 5.27 0.75 -18.51
C TYR A 194 5.11 1.80 -17.42
N ALA A 195 3.91 2.34 -17.26
CA ALA A 195 3.54 3.01 -16.01
C ALA A 195 3.36 1.91 -14.95
N VAL A 196 4.10 2.03 -13.84
CA VAL A 196 4.22 0.98 -12.83
C VAL A 196 3.72 1.51 -11.49
N GLY A 197 2.46 1.21 -11.18
CA GLY A 197 1.81 1.56 -9.93
C GLY A 197 0.87 2.76 -10.03
N PRO A 198 0.18 3.11 -8.92
CA PRO A 198 -0.83 4.15 -8.95
C PRO A 198 -0.29 5.55 -9.20
N LEU A 199 -1.11 6.38 -9.84
CA LEU A 199 -0.84 7.80 -10.04
C LEU A 199 -1.18 8.59 -8.76
N SER A 200 -0.38 9.62 -8.47
CA SER A 200 -0.65 10.55 -7.36
C SER A 200 -0.80 11.98 -7.86
N ALA A 201 -1.82 12.69 -7.40
CA ALA A 201 -2.03 14.11 -7.69
C ALA A 201 -1.69 14.97 -6.48
N ASP A 202 -1.12 16.16 -6.71
CA ASP A 202 -1.07 17.21 -5.67
C ASP A 202 -2.30 18.13 -5.73
N LYS A 203 -2.44 18.98 -4.71
CA LYS A 203 -3.50 19.99 -4.62
C LYS A 203 -3.51 21.02 -5.76
N PHE A 204 -2.43 21.11 -6.54
CA PHE A 204 -2.32 22.01 -7.69
C PHE A 204 -2.68 21.31 -9.00
N GLY A 205 -3.02 20.02 -8.98
CA GLY A 205 -3.35 19.22 -10.15
C GLY A 205 -2.15 18.71 -10.93
N ASN A 206 -0.94 18.73 -10.35
CA ASN A 206 0.20 18.03 -10.94
C ASN A 206 0.09 16.53 -10.62
N ILE A 207 0.46 15.68 -11.58
CA ILE A 207 0.46 14.22 -11.45
C ILE A 207 1.89 13.71 -11.31
N TYR A 208 2.09 12.71 -10.47
CA TYR A 208 3.36 12.04 -10.22
C TYR A 208 3.16 10.53 -10.35
N TYR A 209 4.04 9.85 -11.07
CA TYR A 209 3.95 8.40 -11.27
C TYR A 209 5.28 7.79 -11.69
N ASN A 210 5.39 6.48 -11.48
CA ASN A 210 6.57 5.70 -11.79
C ASN A 210 6.49 5.07 -13.17
N VAL A 211 7.62 5.06 -13.87
CA VAL A 211 7.76 4.41 -15.18
C VAL A 211 9.00 3.52 -15.21
N MET A 212 8.86 2.35 -15.80
CA MET A 212 9.93 1.39 -15.99
C MET A 212 10.00 0.94 -17.45
N GLN A 213 11.19 0.92 -18.03
CA GLN A 213 11.45 0.26 -19.31
C GLN A 213 12.12 -1.07 -19.04
N LEU A 214 11.56 -2.16 -19.58
CA LEU A 214 12.10 -3.51 -19.47
C LEU A 214 12.89 -3.89 -20.73
N ASP A 215 13.84 -4.82 -20.61
CA ASP A 215 14.56 -5.35 -21.77
C ASP A 215 13.66 -6.33 -22.55
N GLY A 216 13.01 -5.83 -23.60
CA GLY A 216 12.17 -6.64 -24.48
C GLY A 216 12.91 -7.68 -25.33
N SER A 217 14.25 -7.70 -25.30
CA SER A 217 15.07 -8.73 -25.95
C SER A 217 15.38 -9.91 -25.02
N ALA A 218 15.23 -9.73 -23.71
CA ALA A 218 15.43 -10.79 -22.73
C ALA A 218 14.29 -11.83 -22.80
N LYS A 219 14.63 -13.10 -22.55
CA LYS A 219 13.63 -14.16 -22.44
C LYS A 219 12.73 -13.95 -21.21
N ASP A 220 13.33 -13.50 -20.12
CA ASP A 220 12.66 -13.08 -18.90
C ASP A 220 13.24 -11.73 -18.49
N PRO A 221 12.47 -10.64 -18.58
CA PRO A 221 12.96 -9.29 -18.27
C PRO A 221 13.24 -9.08 -16.78
N TRP A 222 12.79 -9.98 -15.90
CA TRP A 222 12.99 -9.89 -14.44
C TRP A 222 14.30 -10.53 -13.97
N LEU A 223 14.96 -11.31 -14.84
CA LEU A 223 16.26 -11.94 -14.57
C LEU A 223 17.45 -11.15 -15.13
N VAL A 224 17.19 -9.97 -15.69
CA VAL A 224 18.20 -9.05 -16.21
C VAL A 224 18.01 -7.68 -15.58
N ASP A 225 19.02 -6.83 -15.69
CA ASP A 225 18.92 -5.48 -15.14
C ASP A 225 17.86 -4.66 -15.90
N VAL A 226 17.16 -3.77 -15.18
CA VAL A 226 16.19 -2.85 -15.78
C VAL A 226 16.94 -1.74 -16.52
N PRO A 227 16.81 -1.62 -17.85
CA PRO A 227 17.60 -0.66 -18.62
C PRO A 227 17.42 0.78 -18.18
N GLN A 228 16.17 1.19 -17.95
CA GLN A 228 15.82 2.56 -17.60
C GLN A 228 14.56 2.60 -16.73
N SER A 229 14.51 3.57 -15.81
CA SER A 229 13.32 3.87 -15.03
C SER A 229 13.29 5.34 -14.64
N TRP A 230 12.10 5.88 -14.45
CA TRP A 230 11.89 7.29 -14.14
C TRP A 230 10.79 7.51 -13.11
N LEU A 231 10.96 8.57 -12.32
CA LEU A 231 9.83 9.30 -11.75
C LEU A 231 9.39 10.35 -12.77
N VAL A 232 8.09 10.39 -13.08
CA VAL A 232 7.51 11.37 -13.99
C VAL A 232 6.63 12.34 -13.23
N LYS A 233 6.81 13.63 -13.50
CA LYS A 233 5.89 14.70 -13.09
C LYS A 233 5.20 15.28 -14.31
N VAL A 234 3.89 15.37 -14.28
CA VAL A 234 3.06 16.09 -15.25
C VAL A 234 2.48 17.31 -14.55
N THR A 235 2.76 18.50 -15.07
CA THR A 235 2.17 19.71 -14.50
C THR A 235 0.67 19.80 -14.80
N ALA A 236 -0.06 20.63 -14.07
CA ALA A 236 -1.48 20.89 -14.36
C ALA A 236 -1.76 21.45 -15.77
N ALA A 237 -0.73 21.96 -16.45
CA ALA A 237 -0.77 22.39 -17.85
C ALA A 237 -0.37 21.27 -18.84
N ASP A 238 -0.39 20.02 -18.40
CA ASP A 238 -0.08 18.81 -19.18
C ASP A 238 1.37 18.75 -19.71
N VAL A 239 2.30 19.48 -19.08
CA VAL A 239 3.73 19.43 -19.43
C VAL A 239 4.43 18.33 -18.62
N PRO A 240 4.93 17.25 -19.25
CA PRO A 240 5.64 16.18 -18.56
C PRO A 240 7.14 16.48 -18.37
N LYS A 241 7.71 15.96 -17.28
CA LYS A 241 9.15 15.87 -17.01
C LYS A 241 9.45 14.50 -16.39
N ALA A 242 10.22 13.67 -17.09
CA ALA A 242 10.77 12.42 -16.56
C ALA A 242 12.18 12.66 -15.99
N VAL A 243 12.46 12.10 -14.82
CA VAL A 243 13.79 12.12 -14.19
C VAL A 243 14.20 10.70 -13.86
N ALA A 244 15.40 10.32 -14.30
CA ALA A 244 15.89 8.95 -14.15
C ALA A 244 16.11 8.63 -12.68
N TRP A 245 15.68 7.44 -12.25
CA TRP A 245 15.83 7.00 -10.85
C TRP A 245 17.27 7.01 -10.38
N SER A 246 18.23 6.64 -11.24
CA SER A 246 19.66 6.69 -10.95
C SER A 246 20.17 8.06 -10.48
N THR A 247 19.47 9.14 -10.79
CA THR A 247 19.80 10.50 -10.34
C THR A 247 19.12 10.91 -9.02
N LEU A 248 18.10 10.15 -8.58
CA LEU A 248 17.26 10.44 -7.42
C LEU A 248 17.70 9.68 -6.15
N VAL A 249 18.58 8.70 -6.28
CA VAL A 249 19.01 7.79 -5.20
C VAL A 249 20.52 7.87 -4.88
N PRO A 250 21.11 9.07 -4.68
CA PRO A 250 22.54 9.18 -4.43
C PRO A 250 22.98 8.37 -3.21
N GLY A 251 24.14 7.72 -3.32
CA GLY A 251 24.72 6.90 -2.25
C GLY A 251 24.15 5.48 -2.15
N SER A 252 23.16 5.12 -2.97
CA SER A 252 22.79 3.72 -3.20
C SER A 252 23.81 3.03 -4.14
N PRO A 253 23.89 1.69 -4.14
CA PRO A 253 24.73 0.95 -5.06
C PRO A 253 24.41 1.27 -6.52
N THR A 254 25.46 1.37 -7.32
CA THR A 254 25.35 1.46 -8.78
C THR A 254 25.00 0.10 -9.39
N ALA A 255 24.60 0.10 -10.66
CA ALA A 255 24.16 -1.11 -11.34
C ALA A 255 25.19 -2.26 -11.32
N THR A 256 26.49 -1.93 -11.37
CA THR A 256 27.59 -2.90 -11.43
C THR A 256 28.19 -3.25 -10.07
N ASP A 257 27.76 -2.58 -9.00
CA ASP A 257 28.26 -2.86 -7.65
C ASP A 257 27.87 -4.27 -7.21
N GLN A 258 28.63 -4.80 -6.25
CA GLN A 258 28.37 -6.13 -5.68
C GLN A 258 27.58 -6.01 -4.38
N CYS A 259 26.36 -6.53 -4.42
CA CYS A 259 25.42 -6.59 -3.31
C CYS A 259 25.56 -7.92 -2.57
N THR A 260 25.55 -7.87 -1.24
CA THR A 260 25.47 -9.05 -0.38
C THR A 260 24.12 -9.72 -0.59
N PHE A 261 24.13 -10.99 -0.97
CA PHE A 261 22.91 -11.76 -1.19
C PHE A 261 22.55 -12.58 0.07
N ARG A 262 22.30 -13.87 -0.09
CA ARG A 262 21.84 -14.79 0.96
C ARG A 262 22.51 -16.15 0.84
N TYR A 263 22.51 -16.93 1.91
CA TYR A 263 22.96 -18.32 1.89
C TYR A 263 22.09 -19.16 0.92
N ALA A 264 22.65 -20.26 0.40
CA ALA A 264 21.91 -21.13 -0.51
C ALA A 264 20.92 -21.99 0.26
N ILE A 265 19.79 -22.37 -0.37
CA ILE A 265 18.77 -23.23 0.26
C ILE A 265 19.38 -24.57 0.71
N ALA A 266 20.39 -25.07 -0.02
CA ALA A 266 21.13 -26.27 0.34
C ALA A 266 21.91 -26.16 1.68
N ASP A 267 22.15 -24.94 2.17
CA ASP A 267 22.86 -24.67 3.42
C ASP A 267 21.93 -24.53 4.64
N LEU A 268 20.64 -24.83 4.49
CA LEU A 268 19.72 -24.83 5.63
C LEU A 268 20.15 -25.86 6.71
N PRO A 269 19.90 -25.60 8.01
CA PRO A 269 19.32 -24.38 8.57
C PRO A 269 20.30 -23.19 8.53
N TRP A 270 19.77 -21.98 8.43
CA TRP A 270 20.56 -20.76 8.40
C TRP A 270 20.62 -20.07 9.78
N PRO A 271 21.57 -19.15 10.02
CA PRO A 271 22.70 -18.79 9.16
C PRO A 271 23.76 -19.89 9.09
N VAL A 272 24.62 -19.84 8.07
CA VAL A 272 25.85 -20.64 8.03
C VAL A 272 26.85 -20.05 9.01
N LEU A 273 27.52 -20.88 9.81
CA LEU A 273 28.45 -20.41 10.85
C LEU A 273 29.88 -20.82 10.56
N ASN A 274 30.82 -19.92 10.85
CA ASN A 274 32.25 -20.20 10.93
C ASN A 274 32.57 -21.06 12.17
N ALA A 275 33.77 -21.63 12.22
CA ALA A 275 34.23 -22.43 13.36
C ALA A 275 34.23 -21.67 14.71
N ASN A 276 34.29 -20.33 14.68
CA ASN A 276 34.21 -19.47 15.87
C ASN A 276 32.77 -19.08 16.27
N GLY A 277 31.74 -19.62 15.60
CA GLY A 277 30.33 -19.34 15.88
C GLY A 277 29.79 -18.04 15.28
N THR A 278 30.60 -17.28 14.53
CA THR A 278 30.13 -16.09 13.79
C THR A 278 29.47 -16.47 12.47
N PRO A 279 28.52 -15.68 11.93
CA PRO A 279 27.93 -15.93 10.62
C PRO A 279 29.02 -15.90 9.53
N ALA A 280 29.00 -16.90 8.64
CA ALA A 280 29.88 -16.96 7.49
C ALA A 280 29.49 -15.88 6.47
N PRO A 281 30.42 -15.34 5.67
CA PRO A 281 30.05 -14.43 4.58
C PRO A 281 29.08 -15.08 3.59
N THR A 282 28.08 -14.34 3.14
CA THR A 282 27.22 -14.75 2.02
C THR A 282 27.87 -14.43 0.67
N PRO A 283 27.44 -15.10 -0.41
CA PRO A 283 27.81 -14.71 -1.77
C PRO A 283 27.39 -13.27 -2.09
N THR A 284 28.07 -12.66 -3.05
CA THR A 284 27.64 -11.39 -3.64
C THR A 284 27.07 -11.61 -5.05
N ILE A 285 26.12 -10.77 -5.43
CA ILE A 285 25.60 -10.66 -6.78
C ILE A 285 25.72 -9.22 -7.26
N THR A 286 25.64 -9.01 -8.57
CA THR A 286 25.47 -7.65 -9.13
C THR A 286 24.15 -7.06 -8.64
N CYS A 287 24.17 -5.83 -8.11
CA CYS A 287 22.97 -5.18 -7.56
C CYS A 287 21.89 -4.91 -8.63
N GLY A 288 22.32 -4.54 -9.83
CA GLY A 288 21.43 -3.97 -10.85
C GLY A 288 21.06 -2.52 -10.53
N SER A 289 20.54 -1.84 -11.55
CA SER A 289 20.10 -0.46 -11.52
C SER A 289 19.03 -0.26 -10.46
N GLN A 290 19.01 0.93 -9.87
CA GLN A 290 17.94 1.35 -8.95
C GLN A 290 16.68 1.68 -9.74
N ARG A 291 15.54 1.18 -9.27
CA ARG A 291 14.24 1.30 -9.92
C ARG A 291 13.10 1.41 -8.90
N PRO A 292 11.91 1.91 -9.30
CA PRO A 292 10.72 1.81 -8.48
C PRO A 292 10.20 0.36 -8.48
N PRO A 293 9.42 -0.05 -7.47
CA PRO A 293 8.64 -1.28 -7.53
C PRO A 293 7.37 -1.13 -8.40
N VAL A 294 6.73 -2.25 -8.76
CA VAL A 294 5.63 -2.26 -9.75
C VAL A 294 4.29 -1.69 -9.26
N ASN A 295 4.02 -1.66 -7.96
CA ASN A 295 2.68 -1.35 -7.43
C ASN A 295 2.65 -0.24 -6.37
N THR A 296 3.67 0.63 -6.32
CA THR A 296 3.78 1.70 -5.32
C THR A 296 3.41 3.07 -5.87
N ALA A 297 2.55 3.78 -5.15
CA ALA A 297 2.17 5.16 -5.44
C ALA A 297 3.15 6.16 -4.77
N PRO A 298 3.60 7.23 -5.46
CA PRO A 298 4.38 8.29 -4.82
C PRO A 298 3.53 9.10 -3.83
N ALA A 299 4.03 9.37 -2.62
CA ALA A 299 3.35 10.24 -1.65
C ALA A 299 3.89 11.67 -1.70
N LEU A 300 3.06 12.66 -1.38
CA LEU A 300 3.36 14.08 -1.53
C LEU A 300 3.14 14.80 -0.20
N GLY A 301 4.24 15.25 0.41
CA GLY A 301 4.21 16.04 1.63
C GLY A 301 3.55 17.41 1.43
N PRO A 302 3.04 18.05 2.50
CA PRO A 302 2.43 19.39 2.42
C PRO A 302 3.36 20.48 1.87
N ASP A 303 4.68 20.30 2.01
CA ASP A 303 5.73 21.18 1.48
C ASP A 303 6.07 20.92 -0.01
N GLY A 304 5.43 19.93 -0.63
CA GLY A 304 5.68 19.50 -2.00
C GLY A 304 6.86 18.53 -2.15
N THR A 305 7.41 18.03 -1.04
CA THR A 305 8.34 16.89 -1.06
C THR A 305 7.62 15.66 -1.59
N ILE A 306 8.26 14.93 -2.49
CA ILE A 306 7.78 13.66 -3.03
C ILE A 306 8.51 12.55 -2.27
N TYR A 307 7.77 11.59 -1.72
CA TYR A 307 8.30 10.41 -1.06
C TYR A 307 7.97 9.19 -1.91
N ASP A 308 8.96 8.33 -2.14
CA ASP A 308 8.80 7.15 -2.98
C ASP A 308 9.82 6.07 -2.59
N ILE A 309 9.76 4.92 -3.24
CA ILE A 309 10.53 3.72 -2.91
C ILE A 309 11.44 3.33 -4.08
N SER A 310 12.71 3.07 -3.77
CA SER A 310 13.67 2.47 -4.70
C SER A 310 14.06 1.08 -4.24
N ARG A 311 14.33 0.19 -5.19
CA ARG A 311 15.07 -1.06 -4.95
C ARG A 311 16.12 -1.29 -6.02
N ALA A 312 17.16 -2.06 -5.66
CA ALA A 312 18.06 -2.62 -6.66
C ALA A 312 17.31 -3.68 -7.51
N SER A 313 17.55 -3.66 -8.82
CA SER A 313 16.78 -4.50 -9.76
C SER A 313 16.99 -5.99 -9.56
N LEU A 314 18.18 -6.41 -9.12
CA LEU A 314 18.56 -7.81 -8.97
C LEU A 314 18.67 -8.27 -7.51
N ASP A 315 18.42 -7.37 -6.54
CA ASP A 315 18.43 -7.71 -5.11
C ASP A 315 17.39 -6.89 -4.32
N ASP A 316 16.31 -7.55 -3.92
CA ASP A 316 15.20 -6.93 -3.17
C ASP A 316 15.54 -6.55 -1.73
N TYR A 317 16.70 -6.96 -1.18
CA TYR A 317 17.19 -6.51 0.13
C TYR A 317 17.73 -5.08 0.08
N TYR A 318 18.05 -4.56 -1.10
CA TYR A 318 18.57 -3.20 -1.28
C TYR A 318 17.44 -2.22 -1.58
N GLY A 319 16.51 -2.11 -0.62
CA GLY A 319 15.39 -1.17 -0.62
C GLY A 319 15.69 0.16 0.08
N TYR A 320 15.07 1.23 -0.40
CA TYR A 320 15.24 2.59 0.10
C TYR A 320 13.91 3.34 0.13
N VAL A 321 13.66 4.09 1.22
CA VAL A 321 12.72 5.21 1.19
C VAL A 321 13.51 6.43 0.73
N ILE A 322 12.95 7.19 -0.20
CA ILE A 322 13.57 8.43 -0.67
C ILE A 322 12.63 9.61 -0.53
N ALA A 323 13.24 10.78 -0.39
CA ALA A 323 12.58 12.06 -0.54
C ALA A 323 13.21 12.85 -1.68
N ILE A 324 12.35 13.50 -2.45
CA ILE A 324 12.69 14.26 -3.66
C ILE A 324 12.07 15.65 -3.51
N ASN A 325 12.84 16.68 -3.85
CA ASN A 325 12.36 18.06 -3.85
C ASN A 325 11.34 18.28 -4.98
N ARG A 326 10.51 19.32 -4.84
CA ARG A 326 9.47 19.66 -5.83
C ARG A 326 9.98 19.88 -7.27
N ASP A 327 11.26 20.23 -7.42
CA ASP A 327 11.95 20.44 -8.69
C ASP A 327 12.54 19.16 -9.32
N LEU A 328 12.32 18.01 -8.67
CA LEU A 328 12.81 16.68 -9.01
C LEU A 328 14.32 16.51 -8.81
N THR A 329 14.85 17.05 -7.71
CA THR A 329 16.22 16.79 -7.23
C THR A 329 16.20 15.96 -5.94
N PRO A 330 17.23 15.14 -5.66
CA PRO A 330 17.29 14.38 -4.40
C PRO A 330 17.20 15.30 -3.18
N LYS A 331 16.40 14.90 -2.18
CA LYS A 331 16.35 15.53 -0.86
C LYS A 331 17.10 14.68 0.17
N TRP A 332 16.73 13.40 0.28
CA TRP A 332 17.46 12.41 1.08
C TRP A 332 17.12 10.99 0.62
N VAL A 333 17.98 10.04 1.00
CA VAL A 333 17.84 8.61 0.72
C VAL A 333 18.10 7.85 2.01
N SER A 334 17.21 6.94 2.41
CA SER A 334 17.39 6.11 3.59
C SER A 334 17.25 4.63 3.26
N SER A 335 18.31 3.87 3.56
CA SER A 335 18.33 2.41 3.40
C SER A 335 17.38 1.71 4.40
N MET A 336 16.68 0.68 3.92
CA MET A 336 15.88 -0.25 4.73
C MET A 336 16.71 -1.42 5.27
N ARG A 337 18.01 -1.48 4.98
CA ARG A 337 18.89 -2.57 5.41
C ARG A 337 19.32 -2.48 6.86
N ASN A 338 19.52 -3.65 7.47
CA ASN A 338 20.09 -3.81 8.80
C ASN A 338 19.37 -3.01 9.90
N ARG A 339 18.03 -3.05 9.88
CA ARG A 339 17.15 -2.29 10.78
C ARG A 339 16.53 -3.15 11.88
N PHE A 340 16.33 -4.43 11.62
CA PHE A 340 15.54 -5.29 12.49
C PHE A 340 16.42 -6.14 13.41
N HIS A 341 15.88 -6.41 14.60
CA HIS A 341 16.58 -7.12 15.67
C HIS A 341 15.76 -8.32 16.19
N ASP A 342 14.84 -8.82 15.37
CA ASP A 342 13.85 -9.86 15.69
C ASP A 342 14.19 -11.23 15.04
N GLY A 343 15.44 -11.41 14.60
CA GLY A 343 15.94 -12.63 13.97
C GLY A 343 16.24 -13.76 14.96
N CYS A 344 17.30 -14.53 14.69
CA CYS A 344 17.73 -15.69 15.47
C CYS A 344 17.88 -15.40 16.96
N GLY A 345 17.60 -16.39 17.81
CA GLY A 345 17.80 -16.29 19.27
C GLY A 345 16.86 -15.31 19.97
N THR A 346 15.87 -14.76 19.28
CA THR A 346 14.80 -13.92 19.85
C THR A 346 13.56 -14.76 20.13
N PRO A 347 12.59 -14.25 20.92
CA PRO A 347 11.30 -14.92 21.12
C PRO A 347 10.40 -14.99 19.87
N PHE A 348 10.79 -14.38 18.75
CA PHE A 348 9.95 -14.23 17.56
C PHE A 348 10.19 -15.32 16.51
N LEU A 349 11.27 -16.08 16.68
CA LEU A 349 11.53 -17.31 15.96
C LEU A 349 11.64 -18.47 16.95
N PRO A 350 11.34 -19.70 16.51
CA PRO A 350 11.65 -20.88 17.31
C PRO A 350 13.14 -20.92 17.71
N ALA A 351 13.42 -21.56 18.85
CA ALA A 351 14.75 -21.57 19.45
C ALA A 351 15.81 -22.12 18.48
N SER A 352 17.01 -21.54 18.49
CA SER A 352 18.08 -22.02 17.62
C SER A 352 18.45 -23.47 17.93
N GLY A 353 18.54 -24.31 16.90
CA GLY A 353 18.75 -25.76 17.00
C GLY A 353 17.49 -26.60 17.08
N THR A 354 16.29 -26.00 17.06
CA THR A 354 15.01 -26.73 16.97
C THR A 354 14.39 -26.57 15.58
N PRO A 355 13.41 -27.42 15.20
CA PRO A 355 12.58 -27.16 14.00
C PRO A 355 12.02 -25.74 14.02
N GLY A 356 12.01 -25.08 12.86
CA GLY A 356 11.62 -23.68 12.68
C GLY A 356 12.65 -22.66 13.18
N GLY A 357 13.64 -23.10 13.97
CA GLY A 357 14.65 -22.24 14.54
C GLY A 357 15.88 -22.10 13.65
N CYS A 358 16.71 -21.11 13.97
CA CYS A 358 17.99 -20.94 13.29
C CYS A 358 18.94 -22.11 13.59
N ARG A 359 20.05 -22.17 12.85
CA ARG A 359 21.15 -23.10 13.13
C ARG A 359 21.59 -23.03 14.60
N ALA A 360 21.82 -24.19 15.22
CA ALA A 360 22.32 -24.25 16.59
C ALA A 360 23.62 -23.44 16.74
N GLY A 361 23.70 -22.62 17.78
CA GLY A 361 24.83 -21.72 18.02
C GLY A 361 24.80 -20.40 17.24
N ALA A 362 23.73 -20.12 16.49
CA ALA A 362 23.56 -18.83 15.83
C ALA A 362 23.54 -17.68 16.85
N PRO A 363 24.20 -16.53 16.56
CA PRO A 363 24.09 -15.33 17.38
C PRO A 363 22.64 -14.83 17.47
N ALA A 364 22.34 -14.09 18.53
CA ALA A 364 21.05 -13.43 18.66
C ALA A 364 20.90 -12.25 17.68
N ASN A 365 19.66 -11.92 17.33
CA ASN A 365 19.24 -10.74 16.55
C ASN A 365 19.77 -10.68 15.11
N VAL A 366 20.18 -11.81 14.54
CA VAL A 366 20.58 -11.89 13.12
C VAL A 366 19.48 -12.53 12.28
N SER A 367 19.20 -11.96 11.12
CA SER A 367 18.37 -12.52 10.08
C SER A 367 18.96 -13.86 9.61
N PRO A 368 18.20 -14.96 9.65
CA PRO A 368 18.68 -16.26 9.19
C PRO A 368 19.29 -16.24 7.78
N PRO A 369 18.63 -15.71 6.72
CA PRO A 369 19.11 -15.86 5.35
C PRO A 369 20.46 -15.20 5.03
N ASP A 370 20.90 -14.23 5.82
CA ASP A 370 22.11 -13.44 5.53
C ASP A 370 23.06 -13.26 6.73
N GLY A 371 22.66 -13.67 7.94
CA GLY A 371 23.49 -13.56 9.13
C GLY A 371 23.76 -12.12 9.59
N MET A 372 23.00 -11.14 9.08
CA MET A 372 23.10 -9.71 9.41
C MET A 372 21.89 -9.26 10.24
N PRO A 373 21.84 -8.04 10.82
CA PRO A 373 20.56 -7.51 11.29
C PRO A 373 19.51 -7.51 10.17
N GLY A 374 18.25 -7.73 10.49
CA GLY A 374 17.22 -7.92 9.48
C GLY A 374 16.99 -6.66 8.63
N SER A 375 16.51 -6.85 7.40
CA SER A 375 16.34 -5.80 6.40
C SER A 375 14.91 -5.79 5.86
N GLY A 376 14.36 -4.58 5.66
CA GLY A 376 13.12 -4.40 4.91
C GLY A 376 13.38 -4.63 3.42
N ARG A 377 12.58 -5.50 2.81
CA ARG A 377 12.62 -5.82 1.38
C ARG A 377 11.46 -5.16 0.66
N VAL A 378 11.68 -4.85 -0.63
CA VAL A 378 10.65 -4.28 -1.51
C VAL A 378 10.34 -5.32 -2.58
N LEU A 379 9.13 -5.88 -2.56
CA LEU A 379 8.67 -6.81 -3.59
C LEU A 379 7.75 -6.11 -4.58
N ASP A 380 7.78 -6.55 -5.82
CA ASP A 380 6.94 -5.98 -6.88
C ASP A 380 5.45 -6.34 -6.75
N ASP A 381 5.14 -7.42 -6.02
CA ASP A 381 3.76 -7.76 -5.61
C ASP A 381 3.22 -6.86 -4.50
N SER A 382 4.06 -6.11 -3.78
CA SER A 382 3.58 -5.27 -2.68
C SER A 382 2.87 -4.01 -3.20
N THR A 383 1.67 -3.74 -2.71
CA THR A 383 0.97 -2.45 -2.90
C THR A 383 1.25 -1.42 -1.81
N SER A 384 2.26 -1.65 -0.97
CA SER A 384 2.68 -0.66 0.02
C SER A 384 3.10 0.64 -0.68
N ALA A 385 2.53 1.75 -0.22
CA ALA A 385 2.94 3.09 -0.59
C ALA A 385 3.42 3.86 0.65
N PRO A 386 4.35 4.82 0.50
CA PRO A 386 4.71 5.72 1.59
C PRO A 386 3.48 6.48 2.09
N VAL A 387 3.42 6.73 3.40
CA VAL A 387 2.36 7.54 4.03
C VAL A 387 2.99 8.66 4.83
N VAL A 388 2.51 9.89 4.64
CA VAL A 388 3.04 11.08 5.34
C VAL A 388 2.09 11.49 6.45
N ALA A 389 2.55 11.41 7.70
CA ALA A 389 1.75 11.75 8.87
C ALA A 389 1.81 13.26 9.21
N PRO A 390 0.89 13.76 10.06
CA PRO A 390 0.83 15.18 10.45
C PRO A 390 2.10 15.76 11.08
N ASP A 391 2.92 14.94 11.73
CA ASP A 391 4.20 15.34 12.32
C ASP A 391 5.36 15.34 11.29
N GLY A 392 5.07 14.99 10.04
CA GLY A 392 6.03 14.86 8.95
C GLY A 392 6.78 13.53 8.94
N SER A 393 6.48 12.60 9.84
CA SER A 393 7.01 11.24 9.75
C SER A 393 6.45 10.51 8.53
N VAL A 394 7.25 9.57 8.02
CA VAL A 394 6.93 8.77 6.85
C VAL A 394 6.85 7.30 7.27
N TYR A 395 5.77 6.63 6.91
CA TYR A 395 5.56 5.20 7.16
C TYR A 395 5.63 4.42 5.85
N TYR A 396 6.20 3.21 5.90
CA TYR A 396 6.20 2.30 4.77
C TYR A 396 6.18 0.84 5.25
N GLY A 397 5.31 0.05 4.64
CA GLY A 397 5.24 -1.40 4.84
C GLY A 397 6.29 -2.12 3.99
N ALA A 398 7.26 -2.77 4.63
CA ALA A 398 8.32 -3.53 3.95
C ALA A 398 8.15 -5.03 4.16
N TYR A 399 8.57 -5.83 3.18
CA TYR A 399 8.58 -7.28 3.31
C TYR A 399 9.75 -7.79 4.14
N THR A 400 9.55 -8.92 4.81
CA THR A 400 10.60 -9.71 5.44
C THR A 400 10.15 -11.16 5.37
N ARG A 401 11.04 -12.05 4.94
CA ARG A 401 10.68 -13.48 4.85
C ARG A 401 10.81 -14.19 6.18
N TYR A 402 11.82 -13.83 6.98
CA TYR A 402 12.22 -14.65 8.13
C TYR A 402 11.25 -14.62 9.32
N ASN A 403 10.29 -13.71 9.31
CA ASN A 403 9.26 -13.57 10.34
C ASN A 403 7.90 -14.10 9.82
N TYR A 404 7.89 -15.31 9.26
CA TYR A 404 6.70 -15.93 8.67
C TYR A 404 6.08 -15.08 7.56
N ALA A 405 6.93 -14.45 6.74
CA ALA A 405 6.50 -13.60 5.62
C ALA A 405 5.63 -12.38 6.00
N GLN A 406 5.63 -11.93 7.26
CA GLN A 406 4.78 -10.81 7.73
C GLN A 406 5.31 -9.42 7.34
N GLY A 407 6.61 -9.30 7.13
CA GLY A 407 7.23 -8.00 6.95
C GLY A 407 7.16 -7.11 8.18
N HIS A 408 7.40 -5.82 7.97
CA HIS A 408 7.49 -4.82 9.01
C HIS A 408 6.95 -3.48 8.54
N LEU A 409 6.15 -2.81 9.35
CA LEU A 409 5.82 -1.41 9.17
C LEU A 409 6.94 -0.58 9.79
N MET A 410 7.57 0.26 8.97
CA MET A 410 8.77 1.04 9.29
C MET A 410 8.43 2.54 9.32
N ARG A 411 9.13 3.32 10.15
CA ARG A 411 8.94 4.79 10.25
C ARG A 411 10.23 5.60 10.17
N TRP A 412 10.16 6.72 9.46
CA TRP A 412 11.23 7.72 9.33
C TRP A 412 10.76 9.10 9.77
N SER A 413 11.69 9.93 10.23
CA SER A 413 11.45 11.37 10.36
C SER A 413 11.36 12.04 8.98
N SER A 414 10.86 13.27 8.95
CA SER A 414 10.85 14.12 7.75
C SER A 414 12.24 14.39 7.15
N ALA A 415 13.31 14.18 7.94
CA ALA A 415 14.71 14.32 7.52
C ALA A 415 15.35 13.00 7.05
N GLY A 416 14.59 11.91 6.98
CA GLY A 416 15.09 10.61 6.51
C GLY A 416 15.83 9.79 7.57
N GLN A 417 15.86 10.24 8.83
CA GLN A 417 16.34 9.41 9.93
C GLN A 417 15.32 8.31 10.23
N TYR A 418 15.76 7.06 10.20
CA TYR A 418 14.98 5.93 10.67
C TYR A 418 14.77 5.99 12.20
N LEU A 419 13.53 5.87 12.66
CA LEU A 419 13.16 6.21 14.04
C LEU A 419 13.06 5.01 14.97
N ASP A 420 12.75 3.83 14.44
CA ASP A 420 12.49 2.65 15.26
C ASP A 420 13.77 1.82 15.36
N THR A 421 14.75 2.29 16.13
CA THR A 421 16.06 1.61 16.26
C THR A 421 16.18 0.71 17.47
N ALA A 422 15.15 0.67 18.32
CA ALA A 422 15.16 -0.12 19.55
C ALA A 422 14.69 -1.56 19.27
N ALA A 423 15.37 -2.52 19.91
CA ALA A 423 14.86 -3.87 20.05
C ALA A 423 13.50 -3.86 20.81
N PRO A 424 12.59 -4.82 20.56
CA PRO A 424 12.80 -6.06 19.82
C PRO A 424 12.74 -5.97 18.29
N TRP A 425 11.99 -5.03 17.73
CA TRP A 425 11.57 -5.13 16.33
C TRP A 425 12.40 -4.29 15.37
N GLY A 426 12.76 -3.08 15.78
CA GLY A 426 13.01 -2.02 14.83
C GLY A 426 11.81 -1.82 13.88
N GLY A 427 10.64 -1.45 14.39
CA GLY A 427 9.41 -1.32 13.61
C GLY A 427 8.24 -2.08 14.23
N PHE A 428 7.16 -2.28 13.47
CA PHE A 428 6.02 -3.10 13.89
C PHE A 428 5.99 -4.40 13.09
N GLN A 429 5.70 -5.54 13.75
CA GLN A 429 5.83 -6.90 13.20
C GLN A 429 4.74 -7.30 12.18
N PHE A 430 4.28 -6.35 11.39
CA PHE A 430 3.58 -6.59 10.14
C PHE A 430 3.70 -5.34 9.29
N GLY A 431 3.86 -5.52 8.00
CA GLY A 431 3.85 -4.42 7.04
C GLY A 431 3.97 -4.89 5.60
N TRP A 432 4.01 -6.21 5.37
CA TRP A 432 3.81 -6.75 4.03
C TRP A 432 2.56 -6.09 3.42
N ASP A 433 2.74 -5.60 2.19
CA ASP A 433 1.69 -5.22 1.24
C ASP A 433 0.57 -4.29 1.73
N THR A 434 0.86 -3.45 2.73
CA THR A 434 -0.10 -2.49 3.30
C THR A 434 0.36 -1.04 3.18
N THR A 435 -0.60 -0.15 2.91
CA THR A 435 -0.53 1.30 3.05
C THR A 435 -1.41 1.69 4.25
N PRO A 436 -0.85 2.02 5.42
CA PRO A 436 -1.64 2.28 6.62
C PRO A 436 -2.45 3.59 6.51
N ALA A 437 -3.57 3.68 7.21
CA ALA A 437 -4.30 4.94 7.37
C ALA A 437 -3.77 5.73 8.58
N ILE A 438 -3.90 7.06 8.53
CA ILE A 438 -3.54 7.97 9.60
C ILE A 438 -4.79 8.66 10.12
N PHE A 439 -5.16 8.36 11.36
CA PHE A 439 -6.32 8.95 12.01
C PHE A 439 -5.88 10.05 13.01
N PRO A 440 -5.95 11.34 12.64
CA PRO A 440 -5.63 12.43 13.57
C PRO A 440 -6.74 12.61 14.60
N PHE A 441 -6.37 12.86 15.85
CA PHE A 441 -7.31 13.16 16.93
C PHE A 441 -6.70 14.04 18.01
N THR A 442 -7.58 14.63 18.82
CA THR A 442 -7.19 15.37 20.02
C THR A 442 -7.36 14.47 21.24
N THR A 443 -6.32 14.35 22.06
CA THR A 443 -6.36 13.57 23.31
C THR A 443 -7.29 14.22 24.34
N ALA A 444 -7.61 13.48 25.42
CA ALA A 444 -8.34 14.04 26.56
C ALA A 444 -7.64 15.25 27.22
N THR A 445 -6.32 15.39 27.05
CA THR A 445 -5.53 16.52 27.55
C THR A 445 -5.49 17.71 26.58
N GLY A 446 -6.14 17.62 25.41
CA GLY A 446 -6.15 18.66 24.38
C GLY A 446 -4.95 18.62 23.42
N ALA A 447 -4.05 17.63 23.54
CA ALA A 447 -2.91 17.49 22.65
C ALA A 447 -3.34 16.90 21.30
N GLN A 448 -2.82 17.44 20.20
CA GLN A 448 -3.00 16.86 18.87
C GLN A 448 -2.06 15.67 18.70
N THR A 449 -2.58 14.55 18.22
CA THR A 449 -1.81 13.35 17.90
C THR A 449 -2.52 12.58 16.78
N PHE A 450 -2.05 11.39 16.45
CA PHE A 450 -2.71 10.50 15.49
C PHE A 450 -2.51 9.03 15.86
N ALA A 451 -3.36 8.17 15.30
CA ALA A 451 -3.17 6.72 15.29
C ALA A 451 -2.79 6.26 13.87
N VAL A 452 -2.02 5.18 13.79
CA VAL A 452 -1.68 4.48 12.55
C VAL A 452 -2.52 3.21 12.50
N ILE A 453 -3.37 3.07 11.48
CA ILE A 453 -4.28 1.93 11.33
C ILE A 453 -3.76 1.02 10.23
N THR A 454 -3.56 -0.26 10.56
CA THR A 454 -3.01 -1.26 9.64
C THR A 454 -3.65 -2.63 9.86
N LYS A 455 -3.60 -3.51 8.85
CA LYS A 455 -3.76 -4.95 9.09
C LYS A 455 -2.51 -5.53 9.74
N GLU A 456 -2.67 -6.68 10.38
CA GLU A 456 -1.64 -7.49 11.01
C GLU A 456 -2.03 -8.97 10.89
N ASN A 457 -1.61 -9.62 9.80
CA ASN A 457 -1.92 -11.03 9.52
C ASN A 457 -0.79 -11.93 10.01
N HIS A 458 -1.11 -12.94 10.81
CA HIS A 458 -0.16 -13.95 11.29
C HIS A 458 -0.39 -15.27 10.55
N TYR A 459 0.21 -15.39 9.36
CA TYR A 459 0.11 -16.57 8.47
C TYR A 459 0.52 -17.91 9.09
N GLY A 460 -0.34 -18.92 8.98
CA GLY A 460 -0.07 -20.28 9.47
C GLY A 460 0.64 -21.22 8.48
N ASP A 461 0.40 -21.03 7.18
CA ASP A 461 0.83 -21.98 6.13
C ASP A 461 2.24 -21.72 5.60
N VAL A 462 3.01 -20.87 6.27
CA VAL A 462 4.39 -20.53 5.93
C VAL A 462 5.33 -20.93 7.06
N GLY A 463 6.45 -21.57 6.72
CA GLY A 463 7.52 -21.81 7.69
C GLY A 463 8.16 -20.51 8.15
N SER A 464 8.70 -20.49 9.37
CA SER A 464 9.30 -19.32 10.03
C SER A 464 10.17 -18.46 9.08
N TYR A 465 11.23 -19.04 8.51
CA TYR A 465 12.12 -18.32 7.59
C TYR A 465 12.43 -19.00 6.27
N CYS A 466 11.97 -20.23 6.07
CA CYS A 466 12.18 -21.01 4.86
C CYS A 466 10.94 -21.86 4.52
N ASN A 467 10.91 -22.42 3.30
CA ASN A 467 9.81 -23.26 2.81
C ASN A 467 10.11 -24.77 2.91
N ASP A 468 11.22 -25.18 3.54
CA ASP A 468 11.53 -26.59 3.76
C ASP A 468 10.74 -27.09 4.98
N ALA A 469 9.78 -27.99 4.78
CA ALA A 469 8.89 -28.45 5.86
C ALA A 469 9.59 -29.27 6.96
N THR A 470 10.81 -29.76 6.71
CA THR A 470 11.60 -30.48 7.73
C THR A 470 12.36 -29.50 8.61
N ILE A 471 12.88 -28.43 8.02
CA ILE A 471 13.71 -27.44 8.72
C ILE A 471 12.87 -26.29 9.27
N CYS A 472 11.94 -25.76 8.48
CA CYS A 472 10.97 -24.72 8.83
C CYS A 472 9.55 -25.26 8.60
N PRO A 473 9.07 -26.21 9.43
CA PRO A 473 7.66 -26.61 9.36
C PRO A 473 6.76 -25.37 9.52
N PRO A 474 5.65 -25.28 8.78
CA PRO A 474 4.56 -24.38 9.12
C PRO A 474 3.99 -24.81 10.49
N ASP A 475 4.45 -24.16 11.55
CA ASP A 475 4.18 -24.53 12.95
C ASP A 475 3.19 -23.58 13.63
N ARG A 476 2.86 -22.48 12.97
CA ARG A 476 1.82 -21.56 13.40
C ARG A 476 0.46 -22.15 13.06
N THR A 477 -0.30 -22.46 14.11
CA THR A 477 -1.63 -23.05 14.02
C THR A 477 -2.58 -22.28 14.93
N ALA A 478 -3.89 -22.42 14.74
CA ALA A 478 -4.90 -21.75 15.57
C ALA A 478 -4.79 -22.04 17.09
N THR A 479 -4.06 -23.08 17.50
CA THR A 479 -3.89 -23.48 18.91
C THR A 479 -2.44 -23.43 19.39
N HIS A 480 -1.52 -22.90 18.58
CA HIS A 480 -0.12 -22.82 18.98
C HIS A 480 0.04 -21.84 20.16
N PRO A 481 0.53 -22.29 21.34
CA PRO A 481 0.41 -21.53 22.57
C PRO A 481 1.33 -20.31 22.67
N ALA A 482 2.39 -20.25 21.86
CA ALA A 482 3.36 -19.15 21.89
C ALA A 482 3.15 -18.14 20.76
N TYR A 483 2.64 -18.59 19.61
CA TYR A 483 2.49 -17.78 18.41
C TYR A 483 1.46 -18.46 17.50
N PRO A 484 0.15 -18.24 17.72
CA PRO A 484 -0.92 -18.84 16.92
C PRO A 484 -1.10 -18.14 15.57
N GLU A 485 -1.84 -18.80 14.68
CA GLU A 485 -2.34 -18.19 13.45
C GLU A 485 -3.56 -17.32 13.77
N GLU A 486 -3.44 -16.01 13.53
CA GLU A 486 -4.41 -15.00 13.91
C GLU A 486 -4.36 -13.79 12.96
N TYR A 487 -5.49 -13.11 12.77
CA TYR A 487 -5.61 -12.04 11.79
C TYR A 487 -6.24 -10.81 12.42
N PHE A 488 -5.51 -9.69 12.46
CA PHE A 488 -5.95 -8.48 13.17
C PHE A 488 -6.06 -7.25 12.26
N MET A 489 -7.02 -6.39 12.58
CA MET A 489 -6.88 -4.95 12.36
C MET A 489 -6.30 -4.33 13.62
N SER A 490 -5.28 -3.50 13.46
CA SER A 490 -4.51 -2.93 14.56
C SER A 490 -4.47 -1.41 14.47
N SER A 491 -4.67 -0.75 15.62
CA SER A 491 -4.39 0.67 15.79
C SER A 491 -3.11 0.83 16.58
N LEU A 492 -2.21 1.66 16.09
CA LEU A 492 -0.91 1.92 16.69
C LEU A 492 -0.78 3.41 17.05
N THR A 493 0.02 3.70 18.07
CA THR A 493 0.52 5.05 18.35
C THR A 493 1.44 5.52 17.21
N PRO A 494 1.79 6.82 17.15
CA PRO A 494 2.77 7.31 16.17
C PRO A 494 4.10 6.55 16.22
N ASP A 495 4.52 6.09 17.39
CA ASP A 495 5.70 5.27 17.63
C ASP A 495 5.47 3.76 17.55
N LEU A 496 4.43 3.34 16.84
CA LEU A 496 4.16 1.95 16.47
C LEU A 496 3.89 1.01 17.66
N SER A 497 3.53 1.55 18.82
CA SER A 497 3.02 0.76 19.94
C SER A 497 1.54 0.47 19.74
N VAL A 498 1.09 -0.73 20.08
CA VAL A 498 -0.32 -1.13 19.90
C VAL A 498 -1.22 -0.35 20.86
N ASN A 499 -2.24 0.32 20.32
CA ASN A 499 -3.39 0.85 21.06
C ASN A 499 -4.43 -0.25 21.30
N TRP A 500 -4.84 -0.91 20.22
CA TRP A 500 -5.81 -2.01 20.24
C TRP A 500 -5.64 -2.92 19.02
N ARG A 501 -6.18 -4.14 19.13
CA ARG A 501 -6.30 -5.11 18.05
C ARG A 501 -7.73 -5.63 18.00
N PHE A 502 -8.27 -5.78 16.80
CA PHE A 502 -9.52 -6.47 16.52
C PHE A 502 -9.22 -7.73 15.71
N GLN A 503 -9.48 -8.90 16.28
CA GLN A 503 -9.24 -10.18 15.63
C GLN A 503 -10.42 -10.59 14.75
N ASN A 504 -10.16 -11.07 13.54
CA ASN A 504 -11.17 -11.80 12.80
C ASN A 504 -11.31 -13.22 13.38
N THR A 505 -12.51 -13.56 13.85
CA THR A 505 -12.83 -14.87 14.44
C THR A 505 -13.96 -15.58 13.69
N ASN A 506 -14.29 -15.17 12.46
CA ASN A 506 -15.32 -15.83 11.66
C ASN A 506 -14.75 -17.13 11.06
N PRO A 507 -15.34 -18.32 11.31
CA PRO A 507 -14.91 -19.57 10.70
C PRO A 507 -15.74 -19.96 9.45
N LEU A 508 -16.71 -19.11 9.06
CA LEU A 508 -17.75 -19.46 8.09
C LEU A 508 -17.44 -18.92 6.69
N SER A 509 -17.32 -19.82 5.72
CA SER A 509 -17.50 -19.50 4.30
C SER A 509 -18.97 -19.40 3.98
N CYS A 510 -19.43 -18.23 3.54
CA CYS A 510 -20.84 -17.99 3.22
C CYS A 510 -21.04 -17.71 1.73
N THR A 511 -22.18 -18.16 1.19
CA THR A 511 -22.64 -17.85 -0.17
C THR A 511 -24.04 -17.26 -0.10
N ARG A 512 -24.27 -16.19 -0.87
CA ARG A 512 -25.60 -15.59 -0.99
C ARG A 512 -26.48 -16.39 -1.95
N ASN A 513 -27.60 -16.90 -1.44
CA ASN A 513 -28.61 -17.61 -2.22
C ASN A 513 -29.44 -16.65 -3.07
N ALA A 514 -30.17 -17.18 -4.05
CA ALA A 514 -31.04 -16.39 -4.94
C ALA A 514 -32.17 -15.65 -4.20
N ASP A 515 -32.60 -16.14 -3.04
CA ASP A 515 -33.60 -15.50 -2.17
C ASP A 515 -33.01 -14.45 -1.20
N GLY A 516 -31.69 -14.21 -1.29
CA GLY A 516 -30.95 -13.25 -0.47
C GLY A 516 -30.43 -13.78 0.86
N THR A 517 -30.84 -14.99 1.28
CA THR A 517 -30.31 -15.65 2.48
C THR A 517 -28.86 -16.09 2.28
N LEU A 518 -28.15 -16.38 3.38
CA LEU A 518 -26.78 -16.90 3.33
C LEU A 518 -26.76 -18.39 3.68
N SER A 519 -26.10 -19.18 2.85
CA SER A 519 -25.71 -20.56 3.17
C SER A 519 -24.25 -20.54 3.62
N CYS A 520 -23.97 -20.99 4.84
CA CYS A 520 -22.63 -20.92 5.42
C CYS A 520 -22.11 -22.29 5.83
N THR A 521 -20.82 -22.54 5.58
CA THR A 521 -20.10 -23.75 6.02
C THR A 521 -18.98 -23.32 6.96
N SER A 522 -18.86 -23.99 8.10
CA SER A 522 -17.73 -23.79 9.01
C SER A 522 -16.54 -24.62 8.53
N ASP A 523 -15.70 -24.04 7.69
CA ASP A 523 -14.56 -24.70 7.03
C ASP A 523 -13.23 -23.94 7.17
N HIS A 524 -13.21 -22.77 7.83
CA HIS A 524 -12.00 -22.00 8.10
C HIS A 524 -11.65 -22.03 9.61
N PRO A 525 -11.07 -23.13 10.11
CA PRO A 525 -10.76 -23.29 11.54
C PRO A 525 -9.68 -22.32 12.05
N ARG A 526 -8.97 -21.65 11.14
CA ARG A 526 -7.95 -20.63 11.40
C ARG A 526 -8.46 -19.21 11.15
N PHE A 527 -9.76 -19.08 10.88
CA PHE A 527 -10.41 -17.84 10.46
C PHE A 527 -9.83 -17.32 9.15
N PHE A 528 -10.11 -16.06 8.82
CA PHE A 528 -9.79 -15.45 7.54
C PHE A 528 -8.82 -14.29 7.71
N GLU A 529 -7.94 -14.12 6.73
CA GLU A 529 -7.04 -12.98 6.75
C GLU A 529 -7.73 -11.68 6.32
N TRP A 530 -7.11 -10.56 6.71
CA TRP A 530 -7.52 -9.25 6.22
C TRP A 530 -6.86 -8.98 4.87
N CYS A 531 -7.67 -8.93 3.81
CA CYS A 531 -7.26 -8.59 2.46
C CYS A 531 -7.21 -7.09 2.15
N VAL A 532 -7.41 -6.24 3.17
CA VAL A 532 -7.32 -4.79 3.00
C VAL A 532 -5.86 -4.37 2.87
N ASN A 533 -5.53 -3.64 1.82
CA ASN A 533 -4.21 -3.05 1.61
C ASN A 533 -4.17 -1.54 1.84
N ALA A 534 -5.32 -0.86 1.84
CA ALA A 534 -5.47 0.53 2.29
C ALA A 534 -6.82 0.72 3.01
N PRO A 535 -6.83 0.73 4.36
CA PRO A 535 -8.07 0.88 5.12
C PRO A 535 -8.62 2.31 5.03
N ALA A 536 -9.94 2.46 5.21
CA ALA A 536 -10.60 3.75 5.26
C ALA A 536 -11.09 4.04 6.68
N VAL A 537 -10.88 5.28 7.14
CA VAL A 537 -11.25 5.71 8.49
C VAL A 537 -12.13 6.95 8.41
N ASP A 538 -13.20 6.96 9.20
CA ASP A 538 -14.11 8.11 9.28
C ASP A 538 -13.67 9.13 10.35
N VAL A 539 -14.42 10.24 10.48
CA VAL A 539 -14.08 11.31 11.43
C VAL A 539 -14.16 10.89 12.91
N ASN A 540 -14.89 9.81 13.21
CA ASN A 540 -15.02 9.27 14.56
C ASN A 540 -13.89 8.29 14.89
N GLY A 541 -13.09 7.89 13.90
CA GLY A 541 -12.08 6.84 14.03
C GLY A 541 -12.62 5.44 13.81
N THR A 542 -13.80 5.31 13.18
CA THR A 542 -14.35 4.02 12.75
C THR A 542 -13.52 3.53 11.56
N VAL A 543 -12.95 2.34 11.71
CA VAL A 543 -12.17 1.66 10.68
C VAL A 543 -13.09 0.76 9.86
N PHE A 544 -13.08 0.95 8.55
CA PHE A 544 -13.76 0.09 7.58
C PHE A 544 -12.72 -0.82 6.93
N SER A 545 -12.95 -2.12 6.99
CA SER A 545 -12.01 -3.12 6.50
C SER A 545 -12.75 -4.32 5.91
N ASN A 546 -12.38 -4.75 4.72
CA ASN A 546 -12.90 -5.98 4.13
C ASN A 546 -11.96 -7.16 4.42
N SER A 547 -12.53 -8.37 4.44
CA SER A 547 -11.82 -9.61 4.74
C SER A 547 -12.19 -10.71 3.73
N GLU A 548 -11.35 -11.74 3.60
CA GLU A 548 -11.56 -12.87 2.68
C GLU A 548 -12.89 -13.59 2.90
N ASP A 549 -13.36 -13.58 4.14
CA ASP A 549 -14.63 -14.16 4.59
C ASP A 549 -15.87 -13.51 3.95
N GLY A 550 -15.66 -12.48 3.14
CA GLY A 550 -16.68 -11.81 2.36
C GLY A 550 -17.32 -10.63 3.06
N ASN A 551 -16.89 -10.29 4.26
CA ASN A 551 -17.50 -9.25 5.06
C ASN A 551 -16.75 -7.92 4.98
N LEU A 552 -17.52 -6.82 4.94
CA LEU A 552 -17.05 -5.51 5.38
C LEU A 552 -17.28 -5.39 6.89
N TYR A 553 -16.20 -5.15 7.63
CA TYR A 553 -16.20 -4.89 9.06
C TYR A 553 -16.17 -3.39 9.33
N GLU A 554 -16.92 -2.99 10.35
CA GLU A 554 -16.91 -1.65 10.92
C GLU A 554 -16.41 -1.77 12.37
N ILE A 555 -15.26 -1.20 12.66
CA ILE A 555 -14.59 -1.32 13.97
C ILE A 555 -14.45 0.08 14.56
N ASP A 556 -14.94 0.30 15.77
CA ASP A 556 -14.85 1.61 16.42
C ASP A 556 -13.41 1.98 16.77
N ARG A 557 -13.21 3.25 17.16
CA ARG A 557 -11.88 3.77 17.51
C ARG A 557 -11.22 3.10 18.72
N ASN A 558 -11.93 2.23 19.44
CA ASN A 558 -11.45 1.48 20.60
C ASN A 558 -11.26 -0.01 20.28
N GLY A 559 -11.44 -0.43 19.02
CA GLY A 559 -11.27 -1.81 18.61
C GLY A 559 -12.51 -2.69 18.83
N ASN A 560 -13.70 -2.12 19.05
CA ASN A 560 -14.93 -2.90 19.18
C ASN A 560 -15.66 -3.02 17.84
N LEU A 561 -16.25 -4.18 17.60
CA LEU A 561 -17.11 -4.38 16.44
C LEU A 561 -18.37 -3.51 16.54
N VAL A 562 -18.62 -2.72 15.50
CA VAL A 562 -19.85 -1.92 15.33
C VAL A 562 -20.86 -2.70 14.50
N ASN A 563 -20.44 -3.20 13.34
CA ASN A 563 -21.31 -3.88 12.39
C ASN A 563 -20.49 -4.75 11.40
N ILE A 564 -21.18 -5.67 10.74
CA ILE A 564 -20.64 -6.52 9.67
C ILE A 564 -21.65 -6.56 8.53
N VAL A 565 -21.18 -6.39 7.29
CA VAL A 565 -22.01 -6.54 6.08
C VAL A 565 -21.39 -7.57 5.15
N PHE A 566 -22.07 -8.70 4.95
CA PHE A 566 -21.65 -9.69 3.96
C PHE A 566 -21.83 -9.17 2.54
N THR A 567 -20.73 -9.04 1.81
CA THR A 567 -20.66 -8.62 0.41
C THR A 567 -20.66 -9.84 -0.52
N GLN A 568 -19.51 -10.50 -0.64
CA GLN A 568 -19.24 -11.67 -1.48
C GLN A 568 -17.96 -12.35 -0.95
N LEU A 569 -17.93 -13.67 -0.82
CA LEU A 569 -16.73 -14.41 -0.39
C LEU A 569 -15.61 -14.27 -1.43
N ALA A 570 -14.37 -14.03 -1.00
CA ALA A 570 -13.23 -13.89 -1.90
C ALA A 570 -11.92 -14.35 -1.21
N ILE A 571 -11.64 -15.66 -1.30
CA ILE A 571 -10.43 -16.25 -0.72
C ILE A 571 -9.19 -15.84 -1.53
N GLY A 572 -8.10 -15.51 -0.84
CA GLY A 572 -6.84 -15.10 -1.44
C GLY A 572 -6.91 -13.77 -2.18
N ALA A 573 -7.95 -12.95 -1.94
CA ALA A 573 -8.19 -11.70 -2.64
C ALA A 573 -7.46 -10.51 -2.00
N ALA A 574 -6.13 -10.57 -1.93
CA ALA A 574 -5.30 -9.77 -1.03
C ALA A 574 -5.30 -8.21 -1.19
N TYR A 575 -6.02 -7.62 -2.16
CA TYR A 575 -5.79 -6.22 -2.58
C TYR A 575 -7.02 -5.38 -2.95
N THR A 576 -7.79 -5.06 -1.94
CA THR A 576 -9.08 -4.38 -2.10
C THR A 576 -9.11 -3.12 -1.25
N PRO A 577 -8.58 -1.98 -1.77
CA PRO A 577 -8.67 -0.72 -1.07
C PRO A 577 -10.12 -0.21 -1.11
N LEU A 578 -10.48 0.61 -0.13
CA LEU A 578 -11.85 1.11 0.03
C LEU A 578 -11.87 2.62 0.26
N SER A 579 -13.01 3.24 0.01
CA SER A 579 -13.18 4.69 0.12
C SER A 579 -14.50 5.09 0.78
N ILE A 580 -14.52 6.30 1.34
CA ILE A 580 -15.72 6.88 1.99
C ILE A 580 -16.10 8.16 1.26
N GLY A 581 -17.36 8.25 0.82
CA GLY A 581 -17.90 9.39 0.11
C GLY A 581 -18.30 10.56 1.04
N PRO A 582 -18.62 11.74 0.49
CA PRO A 582 -19.03 12.92 1.25
C PRO A 582 -20.35 12.76 2.02
N ASP A 583 -21.16 11.78 1.64
CA ASP A 583 -22.38 11.39 2.33
C ASP A 583 -22.14 10.32 3.40
N GLY A 584 -20.91 9.83 3.56
CA GLY A 584 -20.55 8.74 4.46
C GLY A 584 -20.78 7.35 3.86
N ARG A 585 -21.23 7.22 2.61
CA ARG A 585 -21.32 5.89 1.96
C ARG A 585 -19.94 5.27 1.82
N VAL A 586 -19.85 3.98 2.06
CA VAL A 586 -18.61 3.21 1.96
C VAL A 586 -18.60 2.45 0.64
N TYR A 587 -17.53 2.64 -0.13
CA TYR A 587 -17.29 1.96 -1.40
C TYR A 587 -16.21 0.91 -1.15
N THR A 588 -16.62 -0.35 -1.08
CA THR A 588 -15.76 -1.49 -0.77
C THR A 588 -15.74 -2.46 -1.93
N GLN A 589 -14.77 -3.37 -1.94
CA GLN A 589 -14.55 -4.28 -3.04
C GLN A 589 -14.42 -5.72 -2.54
N ASN A 590 -14.99 -6.65 -3.29
CA ASN A 590 -14.67 -8.06 -3.16
C ASN A 590 -15.01 -8.82 -4.43
N ASP A 591 -14.20 -9.82 -4.79
CA ASP A 591 -14.45 -10.72 -5.92
C ASP A 591 -14.83 -9.97 -7.21
N GLY A 592 -13.99 -9.01 -7.62
CA GLY A 592 -14.16 -8.26 -8.87
C GLY A 592 -15.36 -7.32 -8.90
N ARG A 593 -15.95 -7.04 -7.74
CA ARG A 593 -17.16 -6.22 -7.57
C ARG A 593 -16.92 -5.07 -6.63
N MET A 594 -17.45 -3.91 -6.97
CA MET A 594 -17.60 -2.78 -6.07
C MET A 594 -18.99 -2.85 -5.42
N PHE A 595 -19.02 -2.86 -4.09
CA PHE A 595 -20.22 -2.73 -3.27
C PHE A 595 -20.29 -1.34 -2.68
N VAL A 596 -21.50 -0.78 -2.59
CA VAL A 596 -21.73 0.48 -1.89
C VAL A 596 -22.64 0.25 -0.69
N ILE A 597 -22.17 0.63 0.48
CA ILE A 597 -22.83 0.42 1.77
C ILE A 597 -23.35 1.78 2.28
N GLY A 598 -24.64 1.83 2.63
CA GLY A 598 -25.30 3.03 3.15
C GLY A 598 -26.79 2.83 3.48
N PHE A 599 -27.50 3.95 3.73
CA PHE A 599 -28.93 3.99 4.08
C PHE A 599 -29.89 4.33 2.94
#